data_AF-A0AAV5LAW3-F1
#
_entry.id   AF-A0AAV5LAW3-F1
#
_cell.length_a   1.000
_cell.length_b   1.000
_cell.length_c   1.000
_cell.angle_alpha   90.00
_cell.angle_beta   90.00
_cell.angle_gamma   90.00
#
_symmetry.space_group_name_H-M   'P 1'
#
loop_
_entity.id
_entity.type
_entity.pdbx_description
1 polymer ?
#
loop_
_entity_poly.entity_id
_entity_poly.type
_entity_poly.pdbx_seq_one_letter_code
_entity_poly.pdbx_strand_id
1 'polypeptide(L)' 'MCFGEKRQLKILAKLAYGPQGSLPTIPGGATLIFDTELVAVNGKTASGENASDSEI' A
#
# COMPACT_ATOMS: atom_id res chain seq x y z
N MET A 1 8.19 3.70 -8.67
CA MET A 1 7.25 4.46 -7.83
C MET A 1 7.57 5.94 -7.97
N CYS A 2 7.16 6.50 -9.09
CA CYS A 2 6.95 7.93 -9.28
C CYS A 2 5.55 8.31 -8.78
N PHE A 3 5.30 9.57 -8.45
CA PHE A 3 3.95 10.00 -8.07
C PHE A 3 2.94 9.75 -9.19
N GLY A 4 1.75 9.29 -8.83
CA GLY A 4 0.69 8.86 -9.77
C GLY A 4 0.95 7.51 -10.44
N GLU A 5 2.11 6.87 -10.22
CA GLU A 5 2.38 5.54 -10.78
C GLU A 5 1.42 4.51 -10.18
N LYS A 6 0.74 3.78 -11.07
CA LYS A 6 -0.09 2.62 -10.72
C LYS A 6 0.64 1.33 -11.05
N ARG A 7 0.68 0.41 -10.10
CA ARG A 7 1.31 -0.91 -10.30
C ARG A 7 0.67 -1.99 -9.45
N GLN A 8 0.77 -3.21 -9.95
CA GLN A 8 0.33 -4.39 -9.22
C GLN A 8 1.48 -5.00 -8.43
N LEU A 9 1.24 -5.29 -7.15
CA LEU A 9 2.19 -5.94 -6.25
C LEU A 9 1.69 -7.35 -5.91
N LYS A 10 2.51 -8.36 -6.22
CA LYS A 10 2.27 -9.75 -5.83
C LYS A 10 3.12 -10.11 -4.61
N ILE A 11 2.48 -10.27 -3.46
CA ILE A 11 3.15 -10.49 -2.17
C ILE A 11 2.83 -11.91 -1.69
N LEU A 12 3.86 -12.76 -1.62
CA LEU A 12 3.73 -14.13 -1.11
C LEU A 12 3.39 -14.11 0.39
N ALA A 13 2.68 -15.15 0.85
CA ALA A 13 2.24 -15.27 2.25
C ALA A 13 3.35 -15.01 3.28
N LYS A 14 4.56 -15.54 3.05
CA LYS A 14 5.72 -15.37 3.95
C LYS A 14 6.18 -13.91 4.12
N LEU A 15 5.82 -13.03 3.19
CA LEU A 15 6.09 -11.59 3.22
C LEU A 15 4.84 -10.77 3.59
N ALA A 16 3.71 -11.43 3.84
CA ALA A 16 2.43 -10.85 4.21
C ALA A 16 1.97 -11.44 5.55
N TYR A 17 0.78 -12.04 5.62
CA TYR A 17 0.17 -12.55 6.87
C TYR A 17 0.58 -13.98 7.25
N GLY A 18 1.51 -14.59 6.52
CA GLY A 18 2.09 -15.89 6.84
C GLY A 18 1.06 -17.04 6.90
N PRO A 19 1.40 -18.12 7.63
CA PRO A 19 0.53 -19.28 7.78
C PRO A 19 -0.74 -19.02 8.61
N GLN A 20 -0.76 -17.96 9.43
CA GLN A 20 -1.91 -17.66 10.29
C GLN A 20 -2.97 -16.80 9.60
N GLY A 21 -2.58 -16.02 8.59
CA GLY A 21 -3.50 -15.12 7.89
C GLY A 21 -3.96 -13.95 8.77
N SER A 22 -5.08 -13.34 8.39
CA SER A 22 -5.78 -12.30 9.14
C SER A 22 -7.28 -12.56 9.01
N LEU A 23 -7.80 -13.36 9.93
CA LEU A 23 -9.18 -13.83 9.90
C LEU A 23 -10.17 -12.70 10.24
N PRO A 24 -11.40 -12.74 9.70
CA PRO A 24 -11.96 -13.78 8.81
C PRO A 24 -11.58 -13.61 7.33
N THR A 25 -10.95 -12.50 6.97
CA THR A 25 -10.88 -12.02 5.58
C THR A 25 -9.74 -12.65 4.79
N ILE A 26 -8.60 -12.90 5.43
CA ILE A 26 -7.38 -13.38 4.77
C ILE A 26 -7.00 -14.74 5.35
N PRO A 27 -7.15 -15.83 4.60
CA PRO A 27 -6.75 -17.14 5.08
C PRO A 27 -5.23 -17.26 5.20
N GLY A 28 -4.79 -18.19 6.05
CA GLY A 28 -3.39 -18.56 6.17
C GLY A 28 -2.81 -19.05 4.83
N GLY A 29 -1.57 -18.64 4.53
CA GLY A 29 -0.88 -19.07 3.31
C GLY A 29 -1.30 -18.34 2.02
N ALA A 30 -2.20 -17.35 2.10
CA ALA A 30 -2.64 -16.59 0.93
C ALA A 30 -1.52 -15.73 0.32
N THR A 31 -1.41 -15.75 -1.01
CA THR A 31 -0.65 -14.74 -1.77
C THR A 31 -1.58 -13.57 -2.06
N LEU A 32 -1.12 -12.35 -1.76
CA LEU A 32 -1.90 -11.14 -1.96
C LEU A 32 -1.50 -10.46 -3.27
N ILE A 33 -2.50 -9.94 -3.97
CA ILE A 33 -2.31 -9.10 -5.15
C ILE A 33 -2.94 -7.75 -4.83
N PHE A 34 -2.14 -6.70 -4.85
CA PHE A 34 -2.60 -5.32 -4.61
C PHE A 34 -2.43 -4.51 -5.87
N ASP A 35 -3.48 -3.79 -6.26
CA ASP A 35 -3.36 -2.67 -7.17
C ASP A 35 -3.06 -1.42 -6.35
N THR A 36 -1.89 -0.82 -6.58
CA THR A 36 -1.35 0.28 -5.76
C THR A 36 -1.09 1.52 -6.60
N GLU A 37 -1.29 2.68 -6.00
CA GLU A 37 -0.99 4.00 -6.58
C GLU A 37 -0.13 4.80 -5.60
N LEU A 38 0.95 5.43 -6.08
CA LEU A 38 1.73 6.35 -5.25
C LEU A 38 1.11 7.76 -5.28
N VAL A 39 0.33 8.09 -4.26
CA VAL A 39 -0.35 9.40 -4.16
C VAL A 39 0.57 10.49 -3.60
N ALA A 40 1.25 10.20 -2.49
CA ALA A 40 2.12 11.15 -1.79
C ALA A 40 3.24 10.46 -1.00
N VAL A 41 4.30 11.20 -0.69
CA VAL A 41 5.42 10.79 0.18
C VAL A 41 5.71 11.96 1.10
N ASN A 42 5.62 11.75 2.42
CA ASN A 42 5.82 12.79 3.43
C ASN A 42 4.96 14.06 3.17
N GLY A 43 3.70 13.87 2.77
CA GLY A 43 2.78 14.97 2.46
C GLY A 43 3.05 15.69 1.13
N LYS A 44 4.10 15.32 0.39
CA LYS A 44 4.39 15.84 -0.95
C LYS A 44 3.69 15.00 -2.00
N THR A 45 2.92 15.66 -2.86
CA THR A 45 2.23 15.06 -4.01
C THR A 45 2.98 15.32 -5.32
N ALA A 46 2.51 14.72 -6.42
CA ALA A 46 3.01 15.00 -7.78
C ALA A 46 2.95 16.49 -8.14
N SER A 47 1.92 17.20 -7.68
CA SER A 47 1.69 18.63 -7.94
C SER A 47 2.65 19.54 -7.16
N GLY A 48 3.47 18.98 -6.25
CA GLY A 48 4.38 19.77 -5.42
C GLY A 48 3.68 20.52 -4.28
N GLU A 49 2.39 20.23 -4.05
CA GLU A 49 1.65 20.76 -2.90
C GLU A 49 2.10 20.03 -1.64
N ASN A 50 2.50 20.78 -0.62
CA ASN A 50 2.66 20.24 0.73
C ASN A 50 1.26 20.13 1.33
N ALA A 51 0.77 18.92 1.54
CA ALA A 51 -0.42 18.65 2.35
C ALA A 51 -0.14 18.85 3.87
N SER A 52 0.66 19.86 4.22
CA SER A 52 0.92 20.30 5.58
C SER A 52 0.19 21.63 5.82
N ASP A 53 -1.14 21.60 5.68
CA ASP A 53 -1.98 22.68 6.21
C ASP A 53 -3.33 22.10 6.61
N SER A 54 -3.38 21.47 7.78
CA SER A 54 -4.54 21.42 8.69
C SER A 54 -4.27 20.51 9.92
N GLU A 55 -3.97 21.17 11.05
CA GLU A 55 -4.34 20.86 12.45
C GLU A 55 -3.72 19.60 13.10
N ILE A 56 -2.94 19.70 14.20
CA ILE A 56 -3.13 20.47 15.45
C ILE A 56 -1.97 21.43 15.74
#